data_AF-A0A7C1HM88-F1
#
_entry.id   AF-A0A7C1HM88-F1
#
_cell.length_a   1.000
_cell.length_b   1.000
_cell.length_c   1.000
_cell.angle_alpha   90.00
_cell.angle_beta   90.00
_cell.angle_gamma   90.00
#
_symmetry.space_group_name_H-M   'P 1'
#
loop_
_entity.id
_entity.type
_entity.pdbx_description
1 polymer ?
#
loop_
_entity_poly.entity_id
_entity_poly.type
_entity_poly.pdbx_seq_one_letter_code
_entity_poly.pdbx_strand_id
1 'polypeptide(L)'
;MDNPNNFQNIFEQEDTRINFRKYFFLVLKNWYWFLFALGIAVSIAYLVNRYTLPQYVAKATMLLEQEENPNDFLGEFRSIRFLRRKTELANELAKLNAFSLHQRTIDSLGWKIEWTGHGRFLRKRPLYNANPYHIIMDSISADWYLNVPFMIDDVDENQVRLSNEHGMDTIIQVNKPLNLNNWKFRVETTGSSRSYSAYSFTIYSKNSLAGIQRSKVSCTANEEQGAVITVTSQGYIFEKERDYVNQLCEIYIEAGLERKRMTADNTLEFIDEQIAIIQDSVQRAEKRMLAFQLNNELIDLSKEGEMAYDKLQAFYEQKLNLKLQLNYFNYLVKYIEDKNDPQAIIVPALVD
;
A
#
# COMPACT_ATOMS: atom_id res chain seq x y z
N MET A 1 49.81 -54.79 -61.51
CA MET A 1 49.57 -55.11 -60.10
C MET A 1 48.65 -54.04 -59.56
N ASP A 2 47.55 -54.49 -58.99
CA ASP A 2 46.28 -53.81 -58.91
C ASP A 2 46.19 -52.68 -57.87
N ASN A 3 45.47 -51.63 -58.30
CA ASN A 3 44.64 -50.66 -57.57
C ASN A 3 45.28 -49.84 -56.43
N PRO A 4 45.22 -48.50 -56.54
CA PRO A 4 44.22 -47.80 -55.74
C PRO A 4 43.64 -46.60 -56.49
N ASN A 5 42.32 -46.55 -56.66
CA ASN A 5 41.47 -45.36 -56.52
C ASN A 5 40.06 -45.68 -57.02
N ASN A 6 39.18 -46.07 -56.11
CA ASN A 6 37.75 -45.84 -56.30
C ASN A 6 37.18 -45.25 -55.01
N PHE A 7 37.16 -43.93 -54.96
CA PHE A 7 36.46 -43.15 -53.94
C PHE A 7 34.95 -43.31 -54.19
N GLN A 8 34.32 -44.22 -53.46
CA GLN A 8 32.86 -44.21 -53.33
C GLN A 8 32.42 -44.91 -52.03
N ASN A 9 32.50 -44.16 -50.93
CA ASN A 9 31.60 -44.30 -49.78
C ASN A 9 31.01 -42.90 -49.59
N ILE A 10 29.91 -42.58 -50.28
CA ILE A 10 28.54 -42.74 -49.76
C ILE A 10 28.44 -42.05 -48.41
N PHE A 11 28.01 -40.79 -48.45
CA PHE A 11 27.37 -40.13 -47.32
C PHE A 11 26.18 -40.99 -46.91
N GLU A 12 26.35 -41.84 -45.90
CA GLU A 12 25.23 -42.33 -45.11
C GLU A 12 24.61 -41.12 -44.43
N GLN A 13 23.57 -40.56 -45.06
CA GLN A 13 22.53 -39.87 -44.32
C GLN A 13 21.90 -40.91 -43.41
N GLU A 14 22.37 -40.99 -42.16
CA GLU A 14 21.62 -41.65 -41.09
C GLU A 14 20.22 -41.04 -41.08
N ASP A 15 19.23 -41.83 -41.48
CA ASP A 15 17.83 -41.56 -41.26
C ASP A 15 17.63 -41.43 -39.74
N THR A 16 17.68 -40.19 -39.25
CA THR A 16 17.47 -39.80 -37.85
C THR A 16 15.99 -39.92 -37.46
N ARG A 17 15.34 -41.00 -37.86
CA ARG A 17 13.97 -41.32 -37.44
C ARG A 17 14.06 -42.11 -36.15
N ILE A 18 13.70 -41.44 -35.04
CA ILE A 18 13.63 -42.05 -33.71
C ILE A 18 12.76 -43.32 -33.79
N ASN A 19 13.38 -44.48 -33.60
CA ASN A 19 12.70 -45.76 -33.62
C ASN A 19 11.98 -46.04 -32.29
N PHE A 20 10.77 -45.48 -32.14
CA PHE A 20 9.94 -45.59 -30.93
C PHE A 20 9.72 -47.04 -30.46
N ARG A 21 9.58 -48.00 -31.38
CA ARG A 21 9.40 -49.42 -31.06
C ARG A 21 10.60 -49.99 -30.29
N LYS A 22 11.82 -49.61 -30.64
CA LYS A 22 13.06 -50.08 -29.98
C LYS A 22 13.13 -49.58 -28.54
N TYR A 23 12.86 -48.29 -28.32
CA TYR A 23 12.85 -47.71 -26.98
C TYR A 23 11.72 -48.27 -26.10
N PHE A 24 10.55 -48.54 -26.68
CA PHE A 24 9.43 -49.15 -25.94
C PHE A 24 9.79 -50.53 -25.35
N PHE A 25 10.35 -51.44 -26.16
CA PHE A 25 10.78 -52.75 -25.64
C PHE A 25 11.95 -52.66 -24.67
N LEU A 26 12.83 -51.66 -24.81
CA LEU A 26 13.92 -51.40 -23.85
C LEU A 26 13.36 -51.01 -22.48
N VAL A 27 12.34 -50.15 -22.43
CA VAL A 27 11.64 -49.77 -21.19
C VAL A 27 10.92 -50.97 -20.58
N LEU A 28 10.25 -51.79 -21.39
CA LEU A 28 9.52 -52.96 -20.90
C LEU A 28 10.46 -54.02 -20.30
N LYS A 29 11.65 -54.23 -20.89
CA LYS A 29 12.67 -55.14 -20.36
C LYS A 29 13.22 -54.65 -19.01
N ASN A 30 13.36 -53.33 -18.85
CA ASN A 30 13.95 -52.70 -17.66
C ASN A 30 12.89 -52.11 -16.70
N TRP A 31 11.66 -52.65 -16.70
CA TRP A 31 10.51 -52.09 -15.98
C TRP A 31 10.72 -51.89 -14.48
N TYR A 32 11.57 -52.71 -13.84
CA TYR A 32 11.93 -52.56 -12.42
C TYR A 32 12.58 -51.20 -12.10
N TRP A 33 13.46 -50.71 -12.97
CA TRP A 33 14.08 -49.38 -12.80
C TRP A 33 13.07 -48.26 -12.94
N PHE A 34 12.08 -48.43 -13.81
CA PHE A 34 11.00 -47.48 -13.97
C PHE A 34 10.07 -47.47 -12.76
N LEU A 35 9.72 -48.65 -12.22
CA LEU A 35 8.91 -48.77 -11.00
C LEU A 35 9.64 -48.19 -9.78
N PHE A 36 10.95 -48.42 -9.67
CA PHE A 36 11.78 -47.83 -8.63
C PHE A 36 11.85 -46.30 -8.74
N ALA A 37 12.10 -45.77 -9.94
CA ALA A 37 12.08 -44.33 -10.20
C ALA A 37 10.70 -43.72 -9.89
N LEU A 38 9.61 -44.40 -10.23
CA LEU A 38 8.25 -43.98 -9.89
C LEU A 38 8.03 -43.95 -8.38
N GLY A 39 8.49 -44.97 -7.65
CA GLY A 39 8.42 -45.01 -6.18
C GLY A 39 9.19 -43.86 -5.53
N ILE A 40 10.39 -43.54 -6.03
CA ILE A 40 11.15 -42.37 -5.59
C ILE A 40 10.39 -41.08 -5.89
N ALA A 41 9.88 -40.90 -7.12
CA ALA A 41 9.16 -39.70 -7.52
C ALA A 41 7.90 -39.47 -6.65
N VAL A 42 7.12 -40.52 -6.38
CA VAL A 42 5.95 -40.46 -5.49
C VAL A 42 6.37 -40.16 -4.05
N SER A 43 7.46 -40.76 -3.57
CA SER A 43 7.98 -40.49 -2.22
C SER A 43 8.42 -39.04 -2.08
N ILE A 44 9.14 -38.49 -3.07
CA ILE A 44 9.53 -37.08 -3.09
C ILE A 44 8.29 -36.19 -3.15
N ALA A 45 7.33 -36.47 -4.04
CA ALA A 45 6.10 -35.68 -4.15
C ALA A 45 5.29 -35.69 -2.84
N TYR A 46 5.19 -36.84 -2.18
CA TYR A 46 4.55 -36.98 -0.87
C TYR A 46 5.28 -36.16 0.20
N LEU A 47 6.62 -36.24 0.27
CA LEU A 47 7.41 -35.45 1.21
C LEU A 47 7.22 -33.95 0.97
N VAL A 48 7.29 -33.49 -0.28
CA VAL A 48 7.05 -32.08 -0.64
C VAL A 48 5.67 -31.64 -0.18
N ASN A 49 4.60 -32.37 -0.53
CA ASN A 49 3.23 -31.99 -0.14
C ASN A 49 3.01 -32.04 1.39
N ARG A 50 3.70 -32.95 2.10
CA ARG A 50 3.60 -33.09 3.55
C ARG A 50 4.32 -31.99 4.33
N TYR A 51 5.35 -31.36 3.74
CA TYR A 51 6.20 -30.38 4.41
C TYR A 51 6.04 -28.95 3.90
N THR A 52 5.57 -28.72 2.67
CA THR A 52 5.29 -27.38 2.14
C THR A 52 4.14 -26.73 2.92
N LEU A 53 4.32 -25.45 3.30
CA LEU A 53 3.28 -24.68 3.96
C LEU A 53 2.21 -24.25 2.95
N PRO A 54 0.91 -24.34 3.28
CA PRO A 54 -0.13 -23.78 2.43
C PRO A 54 0.04 -22.25 2.33
N GLN A 55 -0.11 -21.71 1.13
CA GLN A 55 -0.11 -20.28 0.88
C GLN A 55 -1.56 -19.84 0.64
N TYR A 56 -1.99 -18.87 1.42
CA TYR A 56 -3.31 -18.25 1.34
C TYR A 56 -3.19 -16.89 0.68
N VAL A 57 -4.24 -16.51 -0.04
CA VAL A 57 -4.38 -15.19 -0.65
C VAL A 57 -5.67 -14.56 -0.12
N ALA A 58 -5.54 -13.45 0.59
CA ALA A 58 -6.65 -12.59 0.93
C ALA A 58 -6.88 -11.59 -0.21
N LYS A 59 -8.14 -11.40 -0.60
CA LYS A 59 -8.52 -10.50 -1.68
C LYS A 59 -9.67 -9.61 -1.22
N ALA A 60 -9.51 -8.30 -1.41
CA ALA A 60 -10.57 -7.32 -1.26
C ALA A 60 -10.72 -6.53 -2.56
N THR A 61 -11.95 -6.08 -2.82
CA THR A 61 -12.30 -5.33 -4.01
C THR A 61 -13.04 -4.08 -3.57
N MET A 62 -12.54 -2.92 -4.00
CA MET A 62 -13.11 -1.61 -3.69
C MET A 62 -13.54 -0.93 -4.99
N LEU A 63 -14.71 -0.30 -4.95
CA LEU A 63 -15.19 0.55 -6.02
C LEU A 63 -14.75 1.98 -5.75
N LEU A 64 -14.13 2.61 -6.74
CA LEU A 64 -13.84 4.04 -6.68
C LEU A 64 -15.07 4.82 -7.19
N GLU A 65 -15.66 5.62 -6.31
CA GLU A 65 -16.70 6.58 -6.70
C GLU A 65 -16.11 7.66 -7.60
N GLN A 66 -16.79 7.92 -8.72
CA GLN A 66 -16.45 9.00 -9.65
C GLN A 66 -17.34 10.21 -9.36
N GLU A 67 -16.72 11.35 -9.13
CA GLU A 67 -17.41 12.63 -9.13
C GLU A 67 -17.51 13.08 -10.60
N GLU A 68 -18.68 12.91 -11.21
CA GLU A 68 -18.97 13.45 -12.54
C GLU A 68 -19.30 14.94 -12.41
N ASN A 69 -18.44 15.82 -12.94
CA ASN A 69 -18.75 17.24 -13.04
C ASN A 69 -19.62 17.45 -14.30
N PRO A 70 -20.89 17.89 -14.17
CA PRO A 70 -21.81 18.03 -15.31
C PRO A 70 -21.36 19.06 -16.36
N ASN A 71 -20.42 19.94 -16.01
CA ASN A 71 -19.89 20.99 -16.89
C ASN A 71 -18.61 20.57 -17.65
N ASP A 72 -18.16 19.32 -17.53
CA ASP A 72 -16.92 18.83 -18.15
C ASP A 72 -17.11 18.47 -19.64
N PHE A 73 -17.05 19.48 -20.51
CA PHE A 73 -17.12 19.33 -21.97
C PHE A 73 -16.01 18.43 -22.55
N LEU A 74 -14.81 18.42 -21.94
CA LEU A 74 -13.71 17.55 -22.37
C LEU A 74 -13.96 16.09 -21.99
N GLY A 75 -14.72 15.86 -20.92
CA GLY A 75 -15.20 14.55 -20.48
C GLY A 75 -16.14 13.85 -21.47
N GLU A 76 -16.74 14.57 -22.43
CA GLU A 76 -17.56 13.98 -23.50
C GLU A 76 -16.72 13.16 -24.49
N PHE A 77 -15.43 13.50 -24.66
CA PHE A 77 -14.52 12.77 -25.53
C PHE A 77 -14.06 11.46 -24.88
N ARG A 78 -14.44 10.32 -25.49
CA ARG A 78 -14.12 8.97 -25.00
C ARG A 78 -12.62 8.75 -24.74
N SER A 79 -11.74 9.29 -25.58
CA SER A 79 -10.29 9.15 -25.45
C SER A 79 -9.73 9.89 -24.22
N ILE A 80 -10.19 11.13 -23.98
CA ILE A 80 -9.78 11.94 -22.84
C ILE A 80 -10.29 11.32 -21.54
N ARG A 81 -11.56 10.88 -21.53
CA ARG A 81 -12.16 10.18 -20.38
C ARG A 81 -11.39 8.92 -20.01
N PHE A 82 -10.97 8.13 -21.00
CA PHE A 82 -10.18 6.91 -20.75
C PHE A 82 -8.80 7.23 -20.16
N LEU A 83 -8.10 8.23 -20.71
CA LEU A 83 -6.80 8.66 -20.17
C LEU A 83 -6.91 9.16 -18.73
N ARG A 84 -7.92 9.97 -18.41
CA ARG A 84 -8.14 10.49 -17.06
C ARG A 84 -8.43 9.38 -16.06
N ARG A 85 -9.27 8.41 -16.42
CA ARG A 85 -9.54 7.22 -15.59
C ARG A 85 -8.28 6.42 -15.31
N LYS A 86 -7.42 6.23 -16.32
CA LYS A 86 -6.16 5.51 -16.15
C LYS A 86 -5.23 6.23 -15.17
N THR A 87 -5.14 7.57 -15.27
CA THR A 87 -4.32 8.36 -14.34
C THR A 87 -4.89 8.38 -12.92
N GLU A 88 -6.21 8.50 -12.77
CA GLU A 88 -6.90 8.45 -11.47
C GLU A 88 -6.68 7.09 -10.79
N LEU A 89 -6.88 5.99 -11.51
CA LEU A 89 -6.62 4.64 -11.00
C LEU A 89 -5.15 4.45 -10.62
N ALA A 90 -4.21 4.89 -11.46
CA ALA A 90 -2.78 4.82 -11.13
C ALA A 90 -2.43 5.62 -9.86
N ASN A 91 -3.05 6.78 -9.66
CA ASN A 91 -2.88 7.59 -8.44
C ASN A 91 -3.43 6.87 -7.21
N GLU A 92 -4.60 6.25 -7.30
CA GLU A 92 -5.16 5.47 -6.18
C GLU A 92 -4.35 4.22 -5.85
N LEU A 93 -3.83 3.52 -6.85
CA LEU A 93 -2.89 2.41 -6.65
C LEU A 93 -1.60 2.86 -5.95
N ALA A 94 -1.07 4.04 -6.33
CA ALA A 94 0.11 4.61 -5.68
C ALA A 94 -0.16 4.98 -4.22
N LYS A 95 -1.32 5.57 -3.91
CA LYS A 95 -1.76 5.87 -2.54
C LYS A 95 -1.91 4.60 -1.70
N LEU A 96 -2.53 3.55 -2.25
CA LEU A 96 -2.68 2.26 -1.57
C LEU A 96 -1.35 1.57 -1.27
N ASN A 97 -0.35 1.76 -2.13
CA ASN A 97 1.01 1.24 -1.94
C ASN A 97 1.93 2.23 -1.19
N ALA A 98 1.41 3.31 -0.63
CA ALA A 98 2.21 4.28 0.12
C ALA A 98 2.68 3.68 1.45
N PHE A 99 3.94 3.90 1.80
CA PHE A 99 4.52 3.36 3.03
C PHE A 99 3.80 3.84 4.29
N SER A 100 3.40 5.12 4.34
CA SER A 100 2.66 5.71 5.46
C SER A 100 1.32 5.03 5.71
N LEU A 101 0.64 4.58 4.66
CA LEU A 101 -0.64 3.86 4.78
C LEU A 101 -0.45 2.49 5.42
N HIS A 102 0.57 1.74 4.99
CA HIS A 102 0.93 0.46 5.59
C HIS A 102 1.40 0.62 7.03
N GLN A 103 2.15 1.67 7.35
CA GLN A 103 2.55 1.97 8.72
C GLN A 103 1.34 2.26 9.62
N ARG A 104 0.40 3.10 9.19
CA ARG A 104 -0.89 3.34 9.90
C ARG A 104 -1.68 2.03 10.09
N THR A 105 -1.70 1.17 9.07
CA THR A 105 -2.39 -0.12 9.13
C THR A 105 -1.80 -1.04 10.21
N ILE A 106 -0.48 -1.16 10.26
CA ILE A 106 0.23 -1.95 11.29
C ILE A 106 -0.01 -1.38 12.69
N ASP A 107 0.02 -0.05 12.82
CA ASP A 107 -0.26 0.62 14.09
C ASP A 107 -1.70 0.39 14.55
N SER A 108 -2.69 0.43 13.64
CA SER A 108 -4.11 0.14 13.95
C SER A 108 -4.32 -1.30 14.41
N LEU A 109 -3.65 -2.27 13.76
CA LEU A 109 -3.71 -3.68 14.18
C LEU A 109 -2.97 -3.96 15.49
N GLY A 110 -2.14 -3.02 15.96
CA GLY A 110 -1.29 -3.20 17.14
C GLY A 110 -0.21 -4.26 16.95
N TRP A 111 0.11 -4.64 15.71
CA TRP A 111 1.10 -5.69 15.45
C TRP A 111 2.51 -5.20 15.77
N LYS A 112 3.21 -5.97 16.61
CA LYS A 112 4.60 -5.68 17.02
C LYS A 112 5.49 -6.92 17.02
N ILE A 113 4.90 -8.09 17.29
CA ILE A 113 5.61 -9.33 17.55
C ILE A 113 5.06 -10.41 16.63
N GLU A 114 5.94 -11.08 15.90
CA GLU A 114 5.58 -12.29 15.15
C GLU A 114 6.08 -13.53 15.86
N TRP A 115 5.21 -14.52 15.99
CA TRP A 115 5.50 -15.80 16.63
C TRP A 115 5.65 -16.90 15.59
N THR A 116 6.55 -17.85 15.84
CA THR A 116 6.73 -19.06 15.05
C THR A 116 6.85 -20.26 15.98
N GLY A 117 6.02 -21.29 15.75
CA GLY A 117 6.14 -22.58 16.40
C GLY A 117 7.09 -23.50 15.61
N HIS A 118 7.97 -24.19 16.33
CA HIS A 118 8.91 -25.17 15.80
C HIS A 118 8.50 -26.58 16.24
N GLY A 119 8.20 -27.46 15.29
CA GLY A 119 7.95 -28.88 15.56
C GLY A 119 9.24 -29.72 15.68
N ARG A 120 9.11 -31.03 15.91
CA ARG A 120 10.22 -32.01 16.06
C ARG A 120 11.22 -32.09 14.88
N PHE A 121 11.02 -31.34 13.80
CA PHE A 121 11.87 -31.33 12.59
C PHE A 121 11.86 -29.93 11.94
N LEU A 122 11.81 -29.83 10.61
CA LEU A 122 11.81 -28.60 9.81
C LEU A 122 10.47 -27.83 9.77
N ARG A 123 9.50 -28.20 10.61
CA ARG A 123 8.17 -27.54 10.60
C ARG A 123 8.22 -26.26 11.40
N LYS A 124 8.59 -25.16 10.74
CA LYS A 124 8.32 -23.80 11.20
C LYS A 124 6.91 -23.43 10.79
N ARG A 125 6.07 -23.01 11.74
CA ARG A 125 4.74 -22.48 11.43
C ARG A 125 4.56 -21.12 12.07
N PRO A 126 4.30 -20.06 11.29
CA PRO A 126 3.96 -18.79 11.89
C PRO A 126 2.66 -18.94 12.67
N LEU A 127 2.54 -18.20 13.77
CA LEU A 127 1.40 -18.20 14.67
C LEU A 127 0.75 -16.82 14.67
N TYR A 128 -0.56 -16.81 14.79
CA TYR A 128 -1.38 -15.61 14.88
C TYR A 128 -2.51 -15.90 15.88
N ASN A 129 -2.68 -15.05 16.90
CA ASN A 129 -3.68 -15.19 17.98
C ASN A 129 -3.66 -16.52 18.76
N ALA A 130 -2.65 -17.37 18.57
CA ALA A 130 -2.51 -18.69 19.20
C ALA A 130 -1.10 -18.91 19.79
N ASN A 131 -0.47 -17.82 20.24
CA ASN A 131 0.86 -17.83 20.86
C ASN A 131 0.78 -18.17 22.36
N PRO A 132 1.64 -19.08 22.86
CA PRO A 132 1.65 -19.50 24.27
C PRO A 132 2.14 -18.42 25.24
N TYR A 133 2.77 -17.37 24.72
CA TYR A 133 3.35 -16.30 25.51
C TYR A 133 2.95 -14.92 24.99
N HIS A 134 2.66 -14.01 25.90
CA HIS A 134 2.46 -12.59 25.63
C HIS A 134 3.64 -11.79 26.20
N ILE A 135 4.28 -10.96 25.36
CA ILE A 135 5.43 -10.15 25.77
C ILE A 135 4.96 -8.72 25.96
N ILE A 136 4.98 -8.28 27.21
CA ILE A 136 4.64 -6.90 27.58
C ILE A 136 5.95 -6.14 27.71
N MET A 137 6.13 -5.14 26.85
CA MET A 137 7.28 -4.24 26.86
C MET A 137 6.94 -2.97 27.63
N ASP A 138 7.90 -2.48 28.42
CA ASP A 138 7.82 -1.14 29.01
C ASP A 138 8.15 -0.09 27.94
N SER A 139 7.65 1.15 28.10
CA SER A 139 7.84 2.22 27.11
C SER A 139 9.29 2.70 26.95
N ILE A 140 10.18 2.30 27.85
CA ILE A 140 11.60 2.68 27.88
C ILE A 140 12.45 1.41 27.70
N SER A 141 12.53 0.91 26.47
CA SER A 141 13.29 -0.28 26.12
C SER A 141 14.25 -0.02 24.96
N ALA A 142 15.46 -0.58 25.02
CA ALA A 142 16.56 -0.32 24.08
C ALA A 142 16.40 -1.04 22.72
N ASP A 143 16.76 -0.43 21.60
CA ASP A 143 16.46 -0.96 20.25
C ASP A 143 17.19 -2.26 19.83
N TRP A 144 18.14 -2.77 20.62
CA TRP A 144 18.98 -3.91 20.22
C TRP A 144 18.21 -5.22 20.00
N TYR A 145 17.03 -5.37 20.59
CA TYR A 145 16.17 -6.55 20.40
C TYR A 145 15.31 -6.46 19.13
N LEU A 146 15.27 -5.31 18.45
CA LEU A 146 14.41 -5.11 17.28
C LEU A 146 14.92 -5.89 16.07
N ASN A 147 14.00 -6.55 15.39
CA ASN A 147 14.22 -7.39 14.22
C ASN A 147 15.16 -8.58 14.47
N VAL A 148 15.36 -8.95 15.74
CA VAL A 148 16.16 -10.12 16.15
C VAL A 148 15.22 -11.27 16.54
N PRO A 149 15.42 -12.48 16.01
CA PRO A 149 14.67 -13.66 16.45
C PRO A 149 15.18 -14.16 17.80
N PHE A 150 14.26 -14.37 18.73
CA PHE A 150 14.52 -15.00 20.02
C PHE A 150 13.83 -16.36 20.09
N MET A 151 14.55 -17.37 20.55
CA MET A 151 14.01 -18.70 20.86
C MET A 151 13.57 -18.72 22.32
N ILE A 152 12.42 -19.33 22.58
CA ILE A 152 11.89 -19.52 23.92
C ILE A 152 11.54 -21.00 24.12
N ASP A 153 12.27 -21.62 25.04
CA ASP A 153 12.13 -23.04 25.38
C ASP A 153 11.66 -23.18 26.84
N ASP A 154 10.73 -24.08 27.07
CA ASP A 154 10.19 -24.34 28.40
C ASP A 154 11.23 -25.13 29.23
N VAL A 155 11.61 -24.59 30.39
CA VAL A 155 12.50 -25.28 31.34
C VAL A 155 11.67 -25.92 32.47
N ASP A 156 10.69 -25.17 32.98
CA ASP A 156 9.79 -25.58 34.06
C ASP A 156 8.44 -24.83 33.93
N GLU A 157 7.45 -25.11 34.78
CA GLU A 157 6.12 -24.47 34.72
C GLU A 157 6.18 -22.92 34.77
N ASN A 158 7.16 -22.37 35.49
CA ASN A 158 7.35 -20.93 35.68
C ASN A 158 8.68 -20.41 35.10
N GLN A 159 9.46 -21.24 34.41
CA GLN A 159 10.77 -20.86 33.88
C GLN A 159 10.89 -21.18 32.40
N VAL A 160 11.39 -20.20 31.65
CA VAL A 160 11.65 -20.33 30.22
C VAL A 160 13.09 -19.91 29.93
N ARG A 161 13.74 -20.60 29.00
CA ARG A 161 15.05 -20.24 28.49
C ARG A 161 14.87 -19.37 27.27
N LEU A 162 15.42 -18.15 27.32
CA LEU A 162 15.44 -17.21 26.21
C LEU A 162 16.83 -17.24 25.58
N SER A 163 16.92 -17.49 24.29
CA SER A 163 18.19 -17.45 23.56
C SER A 163 18.08 -16.72 22.22
N ASN A 164 19.19 -16.21 21.71
CA ASN A 164 19.27 -15.62 20.37
C ASN A 164 20.58 -15.99 19.65
N GLU A 165 20.63 -15.72 18.35
CA GLU A 165 21.79 -16.02 17.51
C GLU A 165 23.01 -15.12 17.82
N HIS A 166 22.82 -14.04 18.57
CA HIS A 166 23.87 -13.12 19.01
C HIS A 166 24.54 -13.54 20.33
N GLY A 167 24.31 -14.77 20.78
CA GLY A 167 24.96 -15.35 21.97
C GLY A 167 24.24 -15.07 23.29
N MET A 168 23.01 -14.52 23.25
CA MET A 168 22.16 -14.46 24.44
C MET A 168 21.65 -15.86 24.76
N ASP A 169 21.77 -16.24 26.02
CA ASP A 169 21.20 -17.47 26.57
C ASP A 169 20.96 -17.28 28.06
N THR A 170 19.70 -17.17 28.48
CA THR A 170 19.35 -16.84 29.86
C THR A 170 18.02 -17.49 30.26
N ILE A 171 17.95 -18.00 31.48
CA ILE A 171 16.73 -18.54 32.06
C ILE A 171 15.99 -17.42 32.80
N ILE A 172 14.70 -17.25 32.50
CA ILE A 172 13.86 -16.18 33.00
C ILE A 172 12.60 -16.74 33.66
N GLN A 173 12.08 -16.01 34.66
CA GLN A 173 10.84 -16.37 35.35
C GLN A 173 9.65 -15.74 34.63
N VAL A 174 8.67 -16.55 34.28
CA VAL A 174 7.40 -16.10 33.68
C VAL A 174 6.63 -15.26 34.71
N ASN A 175 5.83 -14.31 34.23
CA ASN A 175 4.97 -13.40 35.01
C ASN A 175 5.72 -12.43 35.95
N LYS A 176 7.05 -12.32 35.82
CA LYS A 176 7.86 -11.34 36.57
C LYS A 176 8.52 -10.34 35.60
N PRO A 177 8.61 -9.06 35.98
CA PRO A 177 9.35 -8.08 35.19
C PRO A 177 10.84 -8.44 35.17
N LEU A 178 11.44 -8.34 33.99
CA LEU A 178 12.86 -8.59 33.76
C LEU A 178 13.47 -7.37 33.07
N ASN A 179 14.72 -7.08 33.40
CA ASN A 179 15.53 -6.09 32.70
C ASN A 179 16.79 -6.77 32.14
N LEU A 180 16.88 -6.88 30.81
CA LEU A 180 18.06 -7.40 30.11
C LEU A 180 18.67 -6.27 29.28
N ASN A 181 19.86 -5.78 29.64
CA ASN A 181 20.55 -4.75 28.85
C ASN A 181 19.64 -3.55 28.48
N ASN A 182 18.96 -2.96 29.46
CA ASN A 182 17.98 -1.88 29.29
C ASN A 182 16.74 -2.26 28.44
N TRP A 183 16.48 -3.54 28.24
CA TRP A 183 15.21 -4.05 27.75
C TRP A 183 14.37 -4.51 28.94
N LYS A 184 13.39 -3.69 29.33
CA LYS A 184 12.43 -4.02 30.38
C LYS A 184 11.19 -4.67 29.76
N PHE A 185 10.92 -5.91 30.13
CA PHE A 185 9.76 -6.65 29.63
C PHE A 185 9.28 -7.69 30.63
N ARG A 186 8.08 -8.21 30.39
CA ARG A 186 7.51 -9.35 31.12
C ARG A 186 6.97 -10.34 30.10
N VAL A 187 7.26 -11.62 30.32
CA VAL A 187 6.66 -12.72 29.57
C VAL A 187 5.52 -13.29 30.40
N GLU A 188 4.32 -13.29 29.86
CA GLU A 188 3.12 -13.86 30.48
C GLU A 188 2.66 -15.10 29.70
N THR A 189 2.17 -16.12 30.40
CA THR A 189 1.61 -17.30 29.77
C THR A 189 0.19 -17.01 29.28
N THR A 190 0.00 -17.11 27.96
CA THR A 190 -1.33 -17.18 27.38
C THR A 190 -1.78 -18.62 27.55
N GLY A 191 -2.83 -18.91 28.32
CA GLY A 191 -3.35 -20.27 28.61
C GLY A 191 -3.77 -21.13 27.41
N SER A 192 -3.34 -20.77 26.20
CA SER A 192 -3.43 -21.53 24.95
C SER A 192 -2.67 -22.86 25.01
N SER A 193 -3.22 -23.86 24.33
CA SER A 193 -2.64 -25.20 24.26
C SER A 193 -1.28 -25.19 23.53
N ARG A 194 -0.23 -25.67 24.20
CA ARG A 194 1.11 -25.85 23.63
C ARG A 194 1.07 -26.92 22.54
N SER A 195 1.10 -26.48 21.28
CA SER A 195 1.00 -27.36 20.11
C SER A 195 2.35 -27.66 19.45
N TYR A 196 3.43 -27.01 19.89
CA TYR A 196 4.77 -27.10 19.31
C TYR A 196 5.83 -27.42 20.38
N SER A 197 6.97 -27.96 19.96
CA SER A 197 8.05 -28.35 20.86
C SER A 197 8.94 -27.19 21.29
N ALA A 198 9.07 -26.17 20.45
CA ALA A 198 9.79 -24.95 20.74
C ALA A 198 9.11 -23.77 20.04
N TYR A 199 9.37 -22.55 20.50
CA TYR A 199 8.79 -21.34 19.95
C TYR A 199 9.87 -20.30 19.70
N SER A 200 9.64 -19.44 18.73
CA SER A 200 10.44 -18.23 18.55
C SER A 200 9.56 -17.03 18.32
N PHE A 201 10.07 -15.86 18.68
CA PHE A 201 9.42 -14.60 18.39
C PHE A 201 10.42 -13.57 17.89
N THR A 202 9.92 -12.65 17.07
CA THR A 202 10.69 -11.50 16.60
C THR A 202 9.88 -10.25 16.88
N ILE A 203 10.50 -9.28 17.55
CA ILE A 203 9.89 -7.96 17.79
C ILE A 203 10.35 -7.05 16.66
N TYR A 204 9.45 -6.64 15.79
CA TYR A 204 9.82 -5.82 14.64
C TYR A 204 9.76 -4.34 14.98
N SER A 205 10.65 -3.55 14.38
CA SER A 205 10.43 -2.10 14.33
C SER A 205 9.22 -1.82 13.43
N LYS A 206 8.46 -0.77 13.75
CA LYS A 206 7.27 -0.38 12.96
C LYS A 206 7.57 -0.29 11.47
N ASN A 207 8.70 0.34 11.14
CA ASN A 207 9.10 0.55 9.75
C ASN A 207 9.46 -0.77 9.04
N SER A 208 10.12 -1.69 9.73
CA SER A 208 10.46 -2.99 9.17
C SER A 208 9.20 -3.82 8.91
N LEU A 209 8.29 -3.88 9.88
CA LEU A 209 7.06 -4.65 9.73
C LEU A 209 6.15 -4.08 8.63
N ALA A 210 6.03 -2.75 8.56
CA ALA A 210 5.31 -2.07 7.47
C ALA A 210 5.94 -2.38 6.11
N GLY A 211 7.27 -2.36 5.99
CA GLY A 211 7.98 -2.71 4.75
C GLY A 211 7.77 -4.17 4.35
N ILE A 212 7.84 -5.10 5.30
CA ILE A 212 7.57 -6.53 5.07
C ILE A 212 6.14 -6.73 4.58
N GLN A 213 5.14 -6.18 5.27
CA GLN A 213 3.75 -6.38 4.86
C GLN A 213 3.41 -5.67 3.56
N ARG A 214 3.96 -4.47 3.32
CA ARG A 214 3.85 -3.79 2.02
C ARG A 214 4.36 -4.65 0.87
N SER A 215 5.49 -5.34 1.05
CA SER A 215 6.06 -6.21 0.00
C SER A 215 5.18 -7.40 -0.38
N LYS A 216 4.25 -7.80 0.50
CA LYS A 216 3.28 -8.88 0.25
C LYS A 216 1.99 -8.42 -0.40
N VAL A 217 1.76 -7.10 -0.45
CA VAL A 217 0.54 -6.52 -1.05
C VAL A 217 0.74 -6.28 -2.53
N SER A 218 -0.25 -6.69 -3.32
CA SER A 218 -0.37 -6.31 -4.72
C SER A 218 -1.74 -5.66 -4.95
N CYS A 219 -1.70 -4.46 -5.51
CA CYS A 219 -2.89 -3.70 -5.90
C CYS A 219 -2.96 -3.66 -7.43
N THR A 220 -4.12 -4.03 -7.97
CA THR A 220 -4.39 -4.03 -9.40
C THR A 220 -5.71 -3.32 -9.66
N ALA A 221 -5.81 -2.59 -10.76
CA ALA A 221 -7.06 -2.01 -11.23
C ALA A 221 -7.55 -2.78 -12.45
N ASN A 222 -8.86 -3.04 -12.52
CA ASN A 222 -9.45 -3.69 -13.70
C ASN A 222 -10.22 -2.67 -14.53
N GLU A 223 -9.65 -2.23 -15.64
CA GLU A 223 -10.23 -1.22 -16.53
C GLU A 223 -11.51 -1.69 -17.25
N GLU A 224 -11.69 -3.02 -17.44
CA GLU A 224 -12.84 -3.58 -18.16
C GLU A 224 -14.12 -3.68 -17.29
N GLN A 225 -13.98 -3.71 -15.97
CA GLN A 225 -15.07 -3.91 -15.01
C GLN A 225 -15.51 -2.63 -14.28
N GLY A 226 -14.99 -1.46 -14.68
CA GLY A 226 -15.20 -0.16 -14.02
C GLY A 226 -13.99 0.31 -13.23
N ALA A 227 -14.09 1.41 -12.47
CA ALA A 227 -12.98 1.88 -11.62
C ALA A 227 -12.85 1.03 -10.35
N VAL A 228 -12.53 -0.24 -10.51
CA VAL A 228 -12.48 -1.24 -9.44
C VAL A 228 -11.02 -1.55 -9.11
N ILE A 229 -10.66 -1.38 -7.85
CA ILE A 229 -9.34 -1.71 -7.32
C ILE A 229 -9.42 -3.03 -6.57
N THR A 230 -8.56 -3.97 -6.92
CA THR A 230 -8.37 -5.23 -6.23
C THR A 230 -7.08 -5.18 -5.43
N VAL A 231 -7.20 -5.35 -4.12
CA VAL A 231 -6.08 -5.47 -3.19
C VAL A 231 -5.93 -6.93 -2.81
N THR A 232 -4.72 -7.45 -2.94
CA THR A 232 -4.39 -8.83 -2.57
C THR A 232 -3.21 -8.87 -1.63
N SER A 233 -3.23 -9.78 -0.67
CA SER A 233 -2.08 -10.09 0.17
C SER A 233 -1.93 -11.60 0.32
N GLN A 234 -0.68 -12.07 0.40
CA GLN A 234 -0.36 -13.49 0.43
C GLN A 234 0.51 -13.86 1.62
N GLY A 235 0.21 -14.98 2.24
CA GLY A 235 0.95 -15.48 3.38
C GLY A 235 0.51 -16.87 3.84
N TYR A 236 1.07 -17.32 4.96
CA TYR A 236 0.86 -18.69 5.46
C TYR A 236 -0.31 -18.82 6.44
N ILE A 237 -0.93 -17.71 6.83
CA ILE A 237 -2.03 -17.68 7.80
C ILE A 237 -3.19 -16.88 7.22
N PHE A 238 -4.30 -17.55 6.91
CA PHE A 238 -5.46 -16.91 6.28
C PHE A 238 -6.05 -15.76 7.12
N GLU A 239 -6.15 -15.92 8.44
CA GLU A 239 -6.72 -14.91 9.35
C GLU A 239 -5.88 -13.64 9.35
N LYS A 240 -4.55 -13.80 9.44
CA LYS A 240 -3.61 -12.68 9.43
C LYS A 240 -3.70 -11.88 8.14
N GLU A 241 -3.72 -12.56 6.98
CA GLU A 241 -3.82 -11.90 5.69
C GLU A 241 -5.19 -11.21 5.51
N ARG A 242 -6.28 -11.84 5.96
CA ARG A 242 -7.63 -11.26 5.94
C ARG A 242 -7.70 -9.99 6.79
N ASP A 243 -7.27 -10.06 8.04
CA ASP A 243 -7.34 -8.95 8.99
C ASP A 243 -6.50 -7.77 8.49
N TYR A 244 -5.33 -8.06 7.91
CA TYR A 244 -4.47 -7.03 7.31
C TYR A 244 -5.09 -6.36 6.09
N VAL A 245 -5.62 -7.14 5.14
CA VAL A 245 -6.27 -6.58 3.94
C VAL A 245 -7.51 -5.76 4.32
N ASN A 246 -8.33 -6.24 5.26
CA ASN A 246 -9.48 -5.50 5.75
C ASN A 246 -9.06 -4.17 6.39
N GLN A 247 -8.09 -4.21 7.31
CA GLN A 247 -7.63 -2.99 7.97
C GLN A 247 -7.00 -2.01 6.98
N LEU A 248 -6.24 -2.49 6.00
CA LEU A 248 -5.64 -1.64 4.97
C LEU A 248 -6.71 -0.90 4.17
N CYS A 249 -7.81 -1.58 3.82
CA CYS A 249 -8.95 -0.97 3.13
C CYS A 249 -9.65 0.07 4.02
N GLU A 250 -9.88 -0.23 5.30
CA GLU A 250 -10.48 0.71 6.25
C GLU A 250 -9.63 1.98 6.41
N ILE A 251 -8.32 1.83 6.65
CA ILE A 251 -7.40 2.95 6.82
C ILE A 251 -7.28 3.77 5.53
N TYR A 252 -7.37 3.14 4.37
CA TYR A 252 -7.42 3.84 3.09
C TYR A 252 -8.68 4.70 2.96
N ILE A 253 -9.85 4.15 3.27
CA ILE A 253 -11.13 4.88 3.24
C ILE A 253 -11.10 6.04 4.23
N GLU A 254 -10.60 5.81 5.45
CA GLU A 254 -10.46 6.84 6.48
C GLU A 254 -9.53 7.96 6.02
N ALA A 255 -8.35 7.63 5.48
CA ALA A 255 -7.41 8.62 4.95
C ALA A 255 -7.99 9.42 3.78
N GLY A 256 -8.83 8.79 2.95
CA GLY A 256 -9.60 9.46 1.90
C GLY A 256 -10.59 10.48 2.46
N LEU A 257 -11.35 10.09 3.48
CA LEU A 257 -12.32 10.97 4.16
C LEU A 257 -11.63 12.12 4.89
N GLU A 258 -10.52 11.85 5.57
CA GLU A 258 -9.68 12.84 6.23
C GLU A 258 -9.21 13.91 5.22
N ARG A 259 -8.73 13.47 4.04
CA ARG A 259 -8.35 14.39 2.97
C ARG A 259 -9.53 15.21 2.45
N LYS A 260 -10.69 14.58 2.20
CA LYS A 260 -11.90 15.32 1.76
C LYS A 260 -12.33 16.39 2.77
N ARG A 261 -12.25 16.09 4.08
CA ARG A 261 -12.52 17.07 5.14
C ARG A 261 -11.54 18.22 5.12
N MET A 262 -10.23 17.93 5.08
CA MET A 262 -9.21 18.97 4.98
C MET A 262 -9.40 19.85 3.73
N THR A 263 -9.78 19.28 2.59
CA THR A 263 -10.10 20.07 1.39
C THR A 263 -11.30 20.98 1.62
N ALA A 264 -12.37 20.47 2.24
CA ALA A 264 -13.57 21.26 2.53
C ALA A 264 -13.27 22.41 3.49
N ASP A 265 -12.54 22.15 4.58
CA ASP A 265 -12.19 23.17 5.58
C ASP A 265 -11.30 24.27 4.96
N ASN A 266 -10.26 23.90 4.22
CA ASN A 266 -9.42 24.85 3.50
C ASN A 266 -10.20 25.65 2.44
N THR A 267 -11.20 25.01 1.81
CA THR A 267 -12.08 25.67 0.83
C THR A 267 -12.97 26.70 1.52
N LEU A 268 -13.54 26.37 2.68
CA LEU A 268 -14.36 27.30 3.47
C LEU A 268 -13.54 28.49 3.95
N GLU A 269 -12.33 28.25 4.47
CA GLU A 269 -11.41 29.31 4.89
C GLU A 269 -11.08 30.25 3.72
N PHE A 270 -10.80 29.69 2.53
CA PHE A 270 -10.57 30.48 1.33
C PHE A 270 -11.80 31.31 0.92
N ILE A 271 -13.01 30.74 0.97
CA ILE A 271 -14.26 31.47 0.67
C ILE A 271 -14.45 32.65 1.62
N ASP A 272 -14.31 32.42 2.93
CA ASP A 272 -14.52 33.45 3.94
C ASP A 272 -13.55 34.62 3.75
N GLU A 273 -12.28 34.33 3.47
CA GLU A 273 -11.28 35.36 3.10
C GLU A 273 -11.67 36.11 1.82
N GLN A 274 -12.15 35.42 0.78
CA GLN A 274 -12.55 36.06 -0.46
C GLN A 274 -13.80 36.93 -0.31
N ILE A 275 -14.80 36.50 0.46
CA ILE A 275 -16.02 37.30 0.71
C ILE A 275 -15.66 38.63 1.35
N ALA A 276 -14.79 38.63 2.37
CA ALA A 276 -14.35 39.85 3.03
C ALA A 276 -13.65 40.83 2.06
N ILE A 277 -12.77 40.31 1.19
CA ILE A 277 -12.05 41.11 0.19
C ILE A 277 -12.99 41.65 -0.88
N ILE A 278 -13.92 40.84 -1.36
CA ILE A 278 -14.90 41.23 -2.38
C ILE A 278 -15.82 42.31 -1.82
N GLN A 279 -16.35 42.14 -0.59
CA GLN A 279 -17.22 43.12 0.05
C GLN A 279 -16.56 44.50 0.15
N ASP A 280 -15.31 44.57 0.63
CA ASP A 280 -14.54 45.81 0.72
C ASP A 280 -14.20 46.39 -0.68
N SER A 281 -13.92 45.53 -1.66
CA SER A 281 -13.68 45.96 -3.05
C SER A 281 -14.94 46.55 -3.70
N VAL A 282 -16.10 45.92 -3.52
CA VAL A 282 -17.40 46.38 -4.04
C VAL A 282 -17.77 47.72 -3.39
N GLN A 283 -17.69 47.84 -2.06
CA GLN A 283 -17.96 49.10 -1.37
C GLN A 283 -17.07 50.25 -1.85
N ARG A 284 -15.79 49.98 -2.13
CA ARG A 284 -14.89 50.99 -2.71
C ARG A 284 -15.24 51.34 -4.15
N ALA A 285 -15.67 50.38 -4.95
CA ALA A 285 -16.13 50.63 -6.32
C ALA A 285 -17.39 51.49 -6.32
N GLU A 286 -18.39 51.14 -5.51
CA GLU A 286 -19.63 51.93 -5.33
C GLU A 286 -19.33 53.37 -4.92
N LYS A 287 -18.49 53.58 -3.89
CA LYS A 287 -18.09 54.94 -3.46
C LYS A 287 -17.43 55.74 -4.58
N ARG A 288 -16.61 55.09 -5.42
CA ARG A 288 -15.97 55.74 -6.58
C ARG A 288 -16.95 56.07 -7.68
N MET A 289 -17.92 55.19 -7.95
CA MET A 289 -18.98 55.43 -8.93
C MET A 289 -19.88 56.58 -8.47
N LEU A 290 -20.26 56.62 -7.19
CA LEU A 290 -21.02 57.73 -6.61
C LEU A 290 -20.24 59.04 -6.65
N ALA A 291 -18.95 59.03 -6.30
CA ALA A 291 -18.11 60.23 -6.39
C ALA A 291 -17.98 60.71 -7.84
N PHE A 292 -17.88 59.79 -8.80
CA PHE A 292 -17.87 60.12 -10.23
C PHE A 292 -19.20 60.72 -10.69
N GLN A 293 -20.34 60.21 -10.20
CA GLN A 293 -21.67 60.78 -10.47
C GLN A 293 -21.84 62.17 -9.85
N LEU A 294 -21.38 62.39 -8.61
CA LEU A 294 -21.52 63.65 -7.88
C LEU A 294 -20.61 64.76 -8.42
N ASN A 295 -19.36 64.43 -8.73
CA ASN A 295 -18.36 65.41 -9.19
C ASN A 295 -18.57 65.89 -10.63
N ASN A 296 -19.35 65.15 -11.43
CA ASN A 296 -19.66 65.50 -12.81
C ASN A 296 -21.07 66.08 -12.99
N GLU A 297 -21.65 66.66 -11.92
CA GLU A 297 -22.97 67.33 -11.85
C GLU A 297 -24.10 66.60 -12.59
N LEU A 298 -24.99 65.89 -11.85
CA LEU A 298 -26.32 65.41 -12.28
C LEU A 298 -26.48 65.27 -13.82
N ILE A 299 -25.75 64.31 -14.38
CA ILE A 299 -25.53 64.22 -15.82
C ILE A 299 -26.87 64.10 -16.56
N ASP A 300 -27.19 65.11 -17.37
CA ASP A 300 -28.08 64.94 -18.52
C ASP A 300 -27.33 64.06 -19.51
N LEU A 301 -27.50 62.73 -19.37
CA LEU A 301 -26.69 61.70 -20.05
C LEU A 301 -26.75 61.88 -21.56
N SER A 302 -25.69 62.44 -22.16
CA SER A 302 -25.40 62.18 -23.57
C SER A 302 -25.06 60.69 -23.72
N LYS A 303 -25.37 60.09 -24.87
CA LYS A 303 -25.08 58.68 -25.17
C LYS A 303 -23.62 58.30 -24.88
N GLU A 304 -22.70 59.23 -25.08
CA GLU A 304 -21.27 59.06 -24.83
C GLU A 304 -20.94 58.88 -23.34
N GLY A 305 -21.67 59.54 -22.44
CA GLY A 305 -21.51 59.40 -20.99
C GLY A 305 -22.02 58.05 -20.47
N GLU A 306 -23.16 57.59 -20.99
CA GLU A 306 -23.75 56.28 -20.67
C GLU A 306 -22.81 55.14 -21.10
N MET A 307 -22.28 55.21 -22.34
CA MET A 307 -21.29 54.25 -22.83
C MET A 307 -19.99 54.24 -22.01
N ALA A 308 -19.56 55.38 -21.48
CA ALA A 308 -18.37 55.45 -20.64
C ALA A 308 -18.61 54.78 -19.27
N TYR A 309 -19.80 54.95 -18.69
CA TYR A 309 -20.19 54.32 -17.43
C TYR A 309 -20.25 52.79 -17.55
N ASP A 310 -20.86 52.26 -18.62
CA ASP A 310 -20.93 50.81 -18.89
C ASP A 310 -19.53 50.19 -19.03
N LYS A 311 -18.64 50.85 -19.77
CA LYS A 311 -17.23 50.41 -19.90
C LYS A 311 -16.52 50.43 -18.55
N LEU A 312 -16.77 51.44 -17.72
CA LEU A 312 -16.18 51.53 -16.39
C LEU A 312 -16.64 50.34 -15.52
N GLN A 313 -17.94 50.01 -15.52
CA GLN A 313 -18.46 48.85 -14.81
C GLN A 313 -17.81 47.55 -15.28
N ALA A 314 -17.74 47.32 -16.60
CA ALA A 314 -17.11 46.12 -17.17
C ALA A 314 -15.62 46.00 -16.77
N PHE A 315 -14.86 47.10 -16.77
CA PHE A 315 -13.47 47.08 -16.32
C PHE A 315 -13.33 46.79 -14.83
N TYR A 316 -14.28 47.23 -13.99
CA TYR A 316 -14.28 46.89 -12.57
C TYR A 316 -14.57 45.40 -12.33
N GLU A 317 -15.51 44.82 -13.07
CA GLU A 317 -15.80 43.37 -13.02
C GLU A 317 -14.57 42.55 -13.44
N GLN A 318 -13.93 42.91 -14.56
CA GLN A 318 -12.69 42.25 -15.00
C GLN A 318 -11.56 42.36 -13.95
N LYS A 319 -11.40 43.54 -13.35
CA LYS A 319 -10.41 43.76 -12.30
C LYS A 319 -10.69 42.89 -11.07
N LEU A 320 -11.96 42.70 -10.70
CA LEU A 320 -12.34 41.86 -9.57
C LEU A 320 -11.99 40.40 -9.84
N ASN A 321 -12.32 39.88 -11.02
CA ASN A 321 -11.98 38.52 -11.43
C ASN A 321 -10.46 38.26 -11.44
N LEU A 322 -9.68 39.18 -12.03
CA LEU A 322 -8.21 39.07 -12.03
C LEU A 322 -7.64 39.13 -10.61
N LYS A 323 -8.22 39.94 -9.73
CA LYS A 323 -7.79 40.03 -8.33
C LYS A 323 -8.09 38.74 -7.57
N LEU A 324 -9.23 38.11 -7.83
CA LEU A 324 -9.59 36.82 -7.24
C LEU A 324 -8.61 35.72 -7.69
N GLN A 325 -8.31 35.66 -8.99
CA GLN A 325 -7.29 34.75 -9.53
C GLN A 325 -5.91 34.99 -8.90
N LEU A 326 -5.47 36.25 -8.79
CA LEU A 326 -4.19 36.59 -8.15
C LEU A 326 -4.14 36.14 -6.70
N ASN A 327 -5.21 36.37 -5.93
CA ASN A 327 -5.30 35.95 -4.53
C ASN A 327 -5.24 34.43 -4.40
N TYR A 328 -5.92 33.70 -5.28
CA TYR A 328 -5.83 32.24 -5.34
C TYR A 328 -4.40 31.76 -5.61
N PHE A 329 -3.70 32.35 -6.58
CA PHE A 329 -2.29 32.00 -6.83
C PHE A 329 -1.38 32.32 -5.64
N ASN A 330 -1.60 33.45 -4.95
CA ASN A 330 -0.85 33.79 -3.74
C ASN A 330 -1.11 32.81 -2.59
N TYR A 331 -2.37 32.37 -2.43
CA TYR A 331 -2.73 31.32 -1.48
C TYR A 331 -1.97 30.03 -1.81
N LEU A 332 -1.95 29.61 -3.07
CA LEU A 332 -1.21 28.42 -3.51
C LEU A 332 0.29 28.53 -3.24
N VAL A 333 0.92 29.67 -3.56
CA VAL A 333 2.35 29.90 -3.30
C VAL A 333 2.64 29.78 -1.80
N LYS A 334 1.88 30.48 -0.96
CA LYS A 334 2.04 30.44 0.50
C LYS A 334 1.85 29.02 1.04
N TYR A 335 0.84 28.30 0.54
CA TYR A 335 0.57 26.92 0.94
C TYR A 335 1.73 25.98 0.59
N ILE A 336 2.32 26.13 -0.60
CA ILE A 336 3.46 25.33 -1.06
C ILE A 336 4.74 25.65 -0.26
N GLU A 337 4.96 26.92 0.08
CA GLU A 337 6.14 27.35 0.85
C GLU A 337 6.11 26.88 2.31
N ASP A 338 4.92 26.76 2.92
CA ASP A 338 4.77 26.41 4.34
C ASP A 338 4.77 24.89 4.61
N LYS A 339 4.55 24.07 3.56
CA LYS A 339 4.45 22.60 3.68
C LYS A 339 5.61 21.91 2.97
N ASN A 340 6.56 21.38 3.76
CA ASN A 340 7.71 20.60 3.28
C ASN A 340 7.37 19.22 2.63
N ASP A 341 6.09 18.82 2.60
CA ASP A 341 5.64 17.57 1.97
C ASP A 341 4.78 17.87 0.72
N PRO A 342 5.31 17.68 -0.50
CA PRO A 342 4.58 17.86 -1.76
C PRO A 342 3.33 16.98 -1.89
N GLN A 343 3.22 15.89 -1.12
CA GLN A 343 2.06 14.99 -1.14
C GLN A 343 0.89 15.49 -0.28
N ALA A 344 1.10 16.57 0.50
CA ALA A 344 0.10 17.20 1.35
C ALA A 344 -0.53 18.45 0.71
N ILE A 345 -0.31 18.70 -0.59
CA ILE A 345 -0.95 19.80 -1.32
C ILE A 345 -2.44 19.52 -1.47
N ILE A 346 -3.25 20.27 -0.72
CA ILE A 346 -4.71 20.21 -0.76
C ILE A 346 -5.20 21.55 -1.30
N VAL A 347 -5.71 21.53 -2.52
CA VAL A 347 -6.13 22.74 -3.24
C VAL A 347 -7.64 22.97 -3.02
N PRO A 348 -8.07 24.18 -2.66
CA PRO A 348 -9.47 24.56 -2.63
C PRO A 348 -10.18 24.32 -3.97
N ALA A 349 -11.43 23.85 -3.94
CA ALA A 349 -12.16 23.42 -5.15
C ALA A 349 -12.68 24.57 -6.05
N LEU A 350 -12.34 25.83 -5.78
CA LEU A 350 -13.09 27.00 -6.27
C LEU A 350 -12.63 27.59 -7.60
N VAL A 351 -11.69 26.96 -8.30
CA VAL A 351 -11.19 27.51 -9.56
C VAL A 351 -11.26 26.47 -10.67
N ASP A 352 -12.44 26.39 -11.29
CA ASP A 352 -12.63 26.00 -12.69
C ASP A 352 -13.05 27.24 -13.51
#